data_AF-A0A8T5J6E9-F1
#
_entry.id   AF-A0A8T5J6E9-F1
#
_cell.length_a   1.000
_cell.length_b   1.000
_cell.length_c   1.000
_cell.angle_alpha   90.00
_cell.angle_beta   90.00
_cell.angle_gamma   90.00
#
_symmetry.space_group_name_H-M   'P 1'
#
loop_
_entity.id
_entity.type
_entity.pdbx_description
1 polymer ?
#
loop_
_entity_poly.entity_id
_entity_poly.type
_entity_poly.pdbx_seq_one_letter_code
_entity_poly.pdbx_strand_id
1 'polypeptide(L)'
;MLKCLPHKRMHMRMLVLGMLLTATLAPSVLADVKWEEDGWLATIGLEHLEDGDEFGCYGMPNLAWEADPGAMSLECRDYIEDRIDASKWSKSPISTFTPDDLTASQHTIIAGQGFMVHGDETGQESTAWHSSDDVPSKDSDWYDLGRRGGSLEKEIADIDSLSNELDEGGLVNMYWIGRIYDATVRHDGDVLDMLSERDDVWFTTWGEAYSYWAGSRCDELHHSFENKIF
;
A
#
# COMPACT_ATOMS: atom_id res chain seq x y z
N MET A 1 27.67 -46.25 -49.52
CA MET A 1 27.08 -44.94 -49.87
C MET A 1 26.31 -44.41 -48.68
N LEU A 2 26.82 -43.39 -47.98
CA LEU A 2 25.99 -42.46 -47.20
C LEU A 2 26.85 -41.20 -47.01
N LYS A 3 26.63 -40.19 -47.87
CA LYS A 3 27.21 -38.86 -47.69
C LYS A 3 26.44 -38.18 -46.56
N CYS A 4 27.03 -38.05 -45.38
CA CYS A 4 26.52 -37.15 -44.34
C CYS A 4 26.62 -35.71 -44.88
N LEU A 5 25.49 -35.06 -45.17
CA LEU A 5 25.45 -33.66 -45.60
C LEU A 5 25.70 -32.73 -44.38
N PRO A 6 26.85 -32.04 -44.28
CA PRO A 6 27.08 -31.03 -43.24
C PRO A 6 26.27 -29.75 -43.47
N HIS A 7 25.70 -29.59 -44.67
CA HIS A 7 25.07 -28.34 -45.11
C HIS A 7 23.74 -28.04 -44.38
N LYS A 8 22.95 -29.06 -44.03
CA LYS A 8 21.63 -28.88 -43.37
C LYS A 8 21.74 -28.36 -41.92
N ARG A 9 22.81 -28.71 -41.19
CA ARG A 9 23.02 -28.28 -39.79
C ARG A 9 23.47 -26.82 -39.67
N MET A 10 24.21 -26.32 -40.66
CA MET A 10 24.69 -24.93 -40.66
C MET A 10 23.54 -23.94 -40.92
N HIS A 11 22.62 -24.29 -41.82
CA HIS A 11 21.43 -23.47 -42.11
C HIS A 11 20.50 -23.34 -40.90
N MET A 12 20.28 -24.41 -40.14
CA MET A 12 19.41 -24.36 -38.97
C MET A 12 20.00 -23.52 -37.82
N ARG A 13 21.33 -23.53 -37.64
CA ARG A 13 22.01 -22.69 -36.64
C ARG A 13 21.99 -21.21 -37.02
N MET A 14 22.21 -20.89 -38.29
CA MET A 14 22.09 -19.53 -38.81
C MET A 14 20.67 -18.99 -38.68
N LEU A 15 19.66 -19.84 -38.91
CA LEU A 15 18.25 -19.46 -38.78
C LEU A 15 17.87 -19.16 -37.32
N VAL A 16 18.29 -20.02 -36.38
CA VAL A 16 18.05 -19.80 -34.93
C VAL A 16 18.79 -18.57 -34.42
N LEU A 17 20.04 -18.37 -34.83
CA LEU A 17 20.81 -17.18 -34.48
C LEU A 17 20.17 -15.91 -35.05
N GLY A 18 19.67 -15.95 -36.29
CA GLY A 18 18.91 -14.85 -36.90
C GLY A 18 17.59 -14.55 -36.18
N MET A 19 16.88 -15.58 -35.70
CA MET A 19 15.68 -15.39 -34.86
C MET A 19 16.01 -14.74 -33.50
N LEU A 20 17.12 -15.13 -32.86
CA LEU A 20 17.56 -14.52 -31.60
C LEU A 20 18.02 -13.06 -31.79
N LEU A 21 18.71 -12.74 -32.88
CA LEU A 21 19.14 -11.38 -33.21
C LEU A 21 17.98 -10.46 -33.63
N THR A 22 16.93 -11.02 -34.25
CA THR A 22 15.73 -10.23 -34.58
C THR A 22 14.91 -9.91 -33.34
N ALA A 23 14.94 -10.75 -32.30
CA ALA A 23 14.33 -10.44 -31.00
C ALA A 23 15.03 -9.24 -30.31
N THR A 24 16.34 -9.04 -30.49
CA THR A 24 17.06 -7.86 -29.96
C THR A 24 16.83 -6.58 -30.76
N LEU A 25 16.28 -6.70 -31.97
CA LEU A 25 15.95 -5.57 -32.85
C LEU A 25 14.44 -5.28 -32.87
N ALA A 26 13.64 -6.07 -32.15
CA ALA A 26 12.25 -5.74 -31.94
C ALA A 26 12.21 -4.42 -31.15
N PRO A 27 11.52 -3.38 -31.67
CA PRO A 27 11.26 -2.21 -30.84
C PRO A 27 10.55 -2.71 -29.59
N SER A 28 11.04 -2.31 -28.41
CA SER A 28 10.25 -2.41 -27.20
C SER A 28 9.04 -1.52 -27.43
N VAL A 29 7.97 -2.09 -27.97
CA VAL A 29 6.64 -1.51 -27.86
C VAL A 29 6.23 -1.75 -26.40
N LEU A 30 6.95 -1.10 -25.48
CA LEU A 30 6.30 -0.55 -24.32
C LEU A 30 5.33 0.44 -24.95
N ALA A 31 4.05 0.06 -24.98
CA ALA A 31 3.04 1.06 -25.12
C ALA A 31 3.26 1.98 -23.93
N ASP A 32 4.00 3.07 -24.14
CA ASP A 32 3.92 4.29 -23.34
C ASP A 32 2.48 4.76 -23.47
N VAL A 33 1.56 4.06 -22.81
CA VAL A 33 0.35 4.69 -22.33
C VAL A 33 0.88 5.67 -21.32
N LYS A 34 1.26 6.86 -21.79
CA LYS A 34 1.61 7.96 -20.90
C LYS A 34 0.35 8.22 -20.11
N TRP A 35 0.28 7.64 -18.92
CA TRP A 35 -0.72 8.04 -17.95
C TRP A 35 -0.56 9.55 -17.77
N GLU A 36 -1.68 10.25 -17.94
CA GLU A 36 -1.75 11.68 -17.83
C GLU A 36 -2.16 12.02 -16.41
N GLU A 37 -1.34 12.84 -15.77
CA GLU A 37 -1.62 13.32 -14.43
C GLU A 37 -2.90 14.18 -14.44
N ASP A 38 -3.83 13.87 -13.54
CA ASP A 38 -5.11 14.57 -13.41
C ASP A 38 -5.03 15.86 -12.58
N GLY A 39 -3.86 16.12 -11.95
CA GLY A 39 -3.59 17.27 -11.10
C GLY A 39 -4.31 17.24 -9.76
N TRP A 40 -4.93 16.11 -9.37
CA TRP A 40 -5.79 16.03 -8.19
C TRP A 40 -5.03 16.37 -6.89
N LEU A 41 -3.83 15.81 -6.69
CA LEU A 41 -3.00 16.10 -5.52
C LEU A 41 -2.63 17.58 -5.40
N ALA A 42 -2.30 18.23 -6.52
CA ALA A 42 -1.89 19.63 -6.55
C ALA A 42 -3.07 20.62 -6.45
N THR A 43 -4.31 20.14 -6.52
CA THR A 43 -5.51 20.99 -6.52
C THR A 43 -6.41 20.71 -5.32
N ILE A 44 -7.03 19.54 -5.29
CA ILE A 44 -8.01 19.16 -4.26
C ILE A 44 -7.30 18.53 -3.05
N GLY A 45 -6.14 17.90 -3.25
CA GLY A 45 -5.36 17.30 -2.16
C GLY A 45 -4.99 18.27 -1.02
N LEU A 46 -4.81 19.56 -1.32
CA LEU A 46 -4.48 20.55 -0.28
C LEU A 46 -5.59 20.75 0.76
N GLU A 47 -6.86 20.71 0.34
CA GLU A 47 -8.00 20.83 1.27
C GLU A 47 -8.05 19.61 2.20
N HIS A 48 -7.90 18.41 1.64
CA HIS A 48 -7.80 17.17 2.40
C HIS A 48 -6.63 17.17 3.40
N LEU A 49 -5.46 17.67 2.98
CA LEU A 49 -4.31 17.84 3.87
C LEU A 49 -4.62 18.80 5.02
N GLU A 50 -5.29 19.92 4.74
CA GLU A 50 -5.70 20.91 5.74
C GLU A 50 -6.74 20.35 6.72
N ASP A 51 -7.61 19.46 6.26
CA ASP A 51 -8.59 18.74 7.09
C ASP A 51 -7.92 17.67 7.96
N GLY A 52 -6.77 17.15 7.54
CA GLY A 52 -5.95 16.21 8.32
C GLY A 52 -5.81 14.83 7.70
N ASP A 53 -6.23 14.66 6.45
CA ASP A 53 -6.02 13.43 5.71
C ASP A 53 -4.52 13.16 5.49
N GLU A 54 -4.20 11.88 5.38
CA GLU A 54 -2.87 11.41 5.02
C GLU A 54 -2.90 10.78 3.62
N PHE A 55 -1.88 11.08 2.82
CA PHE A 55 -1.68 10.50 1.49
C PHE A 55 -0.72 9.32 1.57
N GLY A 56 -1.25 8.12 1.35
CA GLY A 56 -0.46 6.90 1.14
C GLY A 56 -0.20 6.63 -0.34
N CYS A 57 0.76 5.75 -0.62
CA CYS A 57 0.97 5.23 -1.96
C CYS A 57 -0.04 4.12 -2.29
N TYR A 58 -0.72 4.19 -3.45
CA TYR A 58 -1.48 3.05 -3.96
C TYR A 58 -0.75 2.29 -5.07
N GLY A 59 -0.04 3.03 -5.93
CA GLY A 59 0.78 2.48 -7.01
C GLY A 59 0.89 3.43 -8.20
N MET A 60 1.81 3.12 -9.10
CA MET A 60 2.06 3.85 -10.33
C MET A 60 1.53 3.09 -11.55
N PRO A 61 0.73 3.71 -12.43
CA PRO A 61 0.07 3.03 -13.55
C PRO A 61 1.00 2.28 -14.53
N ASN A 62 2.27 2.68 -14.60
CA ASN A 62 3.25 2.11 -15.53
C ASN A 62 4.18 1.07 -14.88
N LEU A 63 3.95 0.74 -13.62
CA LEU A 63 4.71 -0.25 -12.86
C LEU A 63 3.76 -1.36 -12.40
N ALA A 64 4.35 -2.50 -12.05
CA ALA A 64 3.61 -3.62 -11.48
C ALA A 64 4.32 -4.05 -10.19
N TRP A 65 3.54 -4.24 -9.12
CA TRP A 65 4.06 -4.65 -7.82
C TRP A 65 4.84 -5.97 -7.93
N GLU A 66 4.34 -6.92 -8.70
CA GLU A 66 4.93 -8.25 -8.86
C GLU A 66 6.24 -8.23 -9.67
N ALA A 67 6.43 -7.19 -10.50
CA ALA A 67 7.62 -7.05 -11.34
C ALA A 67 8.79 -6.43 -10.56
N ASP A 68 8.53 -5.31 -9.87
CA ASP A 68 9.53 -4.63 -9.06
C ASP A 68 8.84 -3.80 -7.95
N PRO A 69 8.58 -4.40 -6.77
CA PRO A 69 7.92 -3.72 -5.67
C PRO A 69 8.72 -2.51 -5.17
N GLY A 70 10.06 -2.60 -5.23
CA GLY A 70 10.93 -1.53 -4.77
C GLY A 70 10.90 -0.32 -5.70
N ALA A 71 10.88 -0.54 -7.02
CA ALA A 71 10.68 0.55 -7.97
C ALA A 71 9.26 1.13 -7.87
N MET A 72 8.25 0.27 -7.72
CA MET A 72 6.86 0.70 -7.54
C MET A 72 6.70 1.65 -6.35
N SER A 73 7.14 1.23 -5.16
CA SER A 73 7.00 2.04 -3.94
C SER A 73 7.82 3.33 -4.03
N LEU A 74 9.04 3.28 -4.55
CA LEU A 74 9.90 4.46 -4.66
C LEU A 74 9.34 5.52 -5.61
N GLU A 75 8.94 5.11 -6.81
CA GLU A 75 8.41 6.04 -7.82
C GLU A 75 7.08 6.66 -7.37
N CYS A 76 6.26 5.88 -6.66
CA CYS A 76 5.02 6.37 -6.07
C CYS A 76 5.26 7.37 -4.93
N ARG A 77 6.25 7.10 -4.07
CA ARG A 77 6.67 8.02 -3.02
C ARG A 77 7.14 9.35 -3.60
N ASP A 78 8.05 9.28 -4.56
CA ASP A 78 8.63 10.46 -5.21
C ASP A 78 7.53 11.26 -5.94
N TYR A 79 6.54 10.58 -6.55
CA TYR A 79 5.37 11.22 -7.14
C TYR A 79 4.57 12.05 -6.13
N ILE A 80 4.26 11.50 -4.95
CA ILE A 80 3.54 12.20 -3.87
C ILE A 80 4.37 13.37 -3.35
N GLU A 81 5.63 13.11 -2.97
CA GLU A 81 6.52 14.12 -2.39
C GLU A 81 6.77 15.30 -3.33
N ASP A 82 6.79 15.10 -4.65
CA ASP A 82 6.96 16.20 -5.59
C ASP A 82 5.75 17.12 -5.70
N ARG A 83 4.59 16.73 -5.15
CA ARG A 83 3.29 17.40 -5.35
C ARG A 83 2.64 17.90 -4.09
N ILE A 84 2.76 17.16 -2.99
CA ILE A 84 2.09 17.49 -1.73
C ILE A 84 2.87 16.94 -0.54
N ASP A 85 2.71 17.56 0.62
CA ASP A 85 3.15 16.93 1.86
C ASP A 85 2.18 15.78 2.19
N ALA A 86 2.71 14.59 2.46
CA ALA A 86 1.88 13.42 2.68
C ALA A 86 0.98 13.51 3.93
N SER A 87 1.31 14.36 4.89
CA SER A 87 0.48 14.63 6.07
C SER A 87 0.83 16.00 6.68
N LYS A 88 0.07 16.41 7.70
CA LYS A 88 0.37 17.64 8.48
C LYS A 88 1.74 17.59 9.18
N TRP A 89 2.36 16.42 9.29
CA TRP A 89 3.59 16.21 10.07
C TRP A 89 4.81 15.92 9.21
N SER A 90 4.62 15.41 7.99
CA SER A 90 5.73 14.95 7.14
C SER A 90 5.40 15.11 5.66
N LYS A 91 6.43 15.46 4.90
CA LYS A 91 6.40 15.43 3.44
C LYS A 91 6.30 14.00 2.90
N SER A 92 7.02 13.08 3.51
CA SER A 92 7.13 11.69 3.06
C SER A 92 5.94 10.86 3.54
N PRO A 93 5.28 10.08 2.66
CA PRO A 93 4.23 9.15 3.05
C PRO A 93 4.80 7.98 3.85
N ILE A 94 4.04 7.52 4.84
CA ILE A 94 4.43 6.37 5.68
C ILE A 94 3.64 5.10 5.35
N SER A 95 2.54 5.22 4.60
CA SER A 95 1.68 4.11 4.22
C SER A 95 1.69 3.84 2.72
N THR A 96 1.58 2.57 2.36
CA THR A 96 1.39 2.11 0.98
C THR A 96 0.39 0.97 0.95
N PHE A 97 -0.31 0.77 -0.16
CA PHE A 97 -0.96 -0.50 -0.50
C PHE A 97 0.09 -1.51 -0.96
N THR A 98 -0.13 -2.79 -0.72
CA THR A 98 0.60 -3.91 -1.34
C THR A 98 -0.36 -5.06 -1.66
N PRO A 99 -0.14 -5.80 -2.77
CA PRO A 99 -0.93 -6.99 -3.07
C PRO A 99 -0.55 -8.18 -2.16
N ASP A 100 -1.40 -9.21 -2.16
CA ASP A 100 -1.31 -10.38 -1.27
C ASP A 100 -0.24 -11.41 -1.68
N ASP A 101 0.46 -11.18 -2.78
CA ASP A 101 1.43 -12.13 -3.36
C ASP A 101 2.90 -11.71 -3.18
N LEU A 102 3.15 -10.62 -2.45
CA LEU A 102 4.50 -10.18 -2.13
C LEU A 102 5.13 -11.01 -1.00
N THR A 103 6.42 -11.31 -1.15
CA THR A 103 7.20 -12.01 -0.13
C THR A 103 7.58 -11.08 1.02
N ALA A 104 7.83 -11.64 2.21
CA ALA A 104 8.34 -10.88 3.37
C ALA A 104 9.62 -10.06 3.06
N SER A 105 10.48 -10.56 2.17
CA SER A 105 11.67 -9.82 1.72
C SER A 105 11.32 -8.59 0.88
N GLN A 106 10.27 -8.67 0.06
CA GLN A 106 9.78 -7.52 -0.71
C GLN A 106 9.14 -6.48 0.21
N HIS A 107 8.35 -6.90 1.21
CA HIS A 107 7.89 -5.99 2.27
C HIS A 107 9.08 -5.33 2.99
N THR A 108 10.15 -6.06 3.30
CA THR A 108 11.35 -5.47 3.92
C THR A 108 12.01 -4.40 3.02
N ILE A 109 12.01 -4.59 1.70
CA ILE A 109 12.51 -3.59 0.76
C ILE A 109 11.64 -2.33 0.79
N ILE A 110 10.32 -2.49 0.74
CA ILE A 110 9.34 -1.39 0.81
C ILE A 110 9.50 -0.61 2.11
N ALA A 111 9.61 -1.30 3.25
CA ALA A 111 9.87 -0.68 4.55
C ALA A 111 11.21 0.05 4.62
N GLY A 112 12.25 -0.49 3.97
CA GLY A 112 13.53 0.18 3.82
C GLY A 112 13.46 1.52 3.05
N GLN A 113 12.37 1.78 2.36
CA GLN A 113 12.09 3.05 1.68
C GLN A 113 11.19 4.00 2.50
N GLY A 114 10.87 3.66 3.75
CA GLY A 114 10.15 4.54 4.69
C GLY A 114 8.65 4.29 4.79
N PHE A 115 8.09 3.32 4.05
CA PHE A 115 6.72 2.89 4.22
C PHE A 115 6.63 1.91 5.39
N MET A 116 6.06 2.30 6.52
CA MET A 116 5.94 1.43 7.69
C MET A 116 4.62 0.68 7.77
N VAL A 117 3.60 1.14 7.03
CA VAL A 117 2.28 0.49 6.93
C VAL A 117 2.07 0.07 5.48
N HIS A 118 1.84 -1.22 5.21
CA HIS A 118 1.75 -1.74 3.83
C HIS A 118 0.32 -2.08 3.38
N GLY A 119 -0.64 -1.60 4.16
CA GLY A 119 -2.05 -1.76 3.91
C GLY A 119 -2.61 -2.96 4.65
N ASP A 120 -3.70 -3.47 4.12
CA ASP A 120 -4.52 -4.49 4.73
C ASP A 120 -4.72 -5.70 3.82
N GLU A 121 -4.89 -6.87 4.44
CA GLU A 121 -5.09 -8.16 3.75
C GLU A 121 -3.95 -8.52 2.79
N THR A 122 -2.70 -8.22 3.16
CA THR A 122 -1.52 -8.40 2.29
C THR A 122 -0.96 -9.83 2.33
N GLY A 123 -1.62 -10.75 3.03
CA GLY A 123 -1.26 -12.17 3.10
C GLY A 123 0.05 -12.46 3.84
N GLN A 124 0.56 -11.55 4.67
CA GLN A 124 1.78 -11.82 5.44
C GLN A 124 1.47 -12.71 6.65
N GLU A 125 2.46 -13.48 7.10
CA GLU A 125 2.32 -14.27 8.34
C GLU A 125 2.36 -13.41 9.61
N SER A 126 2.99 -12.23 9.53
CA SER A 126 3.03 -11.25 10.61
C SER A 126 1.95 -10.22 10.33
N THR A 127 0.95 -10.17 11.20
CA THR A 127 -0.26 -9.38 11.02
C THR A 127 -0.55 -8.56 12.27
N ALA A 128 -1.41 -7.57 12.13
CA ALA A 128 -2.01 -6.86 13.24
C ALA A 128 -3.46 -6.50 12.93
N TRP A 129 -4.25 -6.34 13.97
CA TRP A 129 -5.61 -5.81 13.93
C TRP A 129 -6.58 -6.62 13.07
N HIS A 130 -6.31 -7.91 12.86
CA HIS A 130 -7.31 -8.86 12.33
C HIS A 130 -8.34 -9.27 13.40
N SER A 131 -8.06 -8.95 14.66
CA SER A 131 -9.01 -8.95 15.78
C SER A 131 -8.63 -7.87 16.79
N SER A 132 -9.50 -7.57 17.77
CA SER A 132 -9.17 -6.63 18.85
C SER A 132 -7.98 -7.07 19.72
N ASP A 133 -7.73 -8.37 19.82
CA ASP A 133 -6.61 -8.96 20.57
C ASP A 133 -5.32 -9.08 19.73
N ASP A 134 -5.38 -8.85 18.42
CA ASP A 134 -4.25 -8.96 17.50
C ASP A 134 -3.43 -7.65 17.48
N VAL A 135 -2.73 -7.36 18.57
CA VAL A 135 -2.01 -6.09 18.75
C VAL A 135 -0.58 -6.19 18.20
N PRO A 136 -0.08 -5.18 17.43
CA PRO A 136 1.25 -5.23 16.83
C PRO A 136 2.36 -5.28 17.89
N SER A 137 3.32 -6.16 17.66
CA SER A 137 4.44 -6.45 18.55
C SER A 137 5.80 -6.10 17.94
N LYS A 138 5.87 -5.95 16.61
CA LYS A 138 7.07 -5.62 15.82
C LYS A 138 6.64 -4.87 14.55
N ASP A 139 7.58 -4.19 13.90
CA ASP A 139 7.27 -3.38 12.71
C ASP A 139 6.61 -4.21 11.59
N SER A 140 7.03 -5.45 11.41
CA SER A 140 6.46 -6.32 10.38
C SER A 140 4.99 -6.69 10.57
N ASP A 141 4.42 -6.47 11.75
CA ASP A 141 3.00 -6.70 12.00
C ASP A 141 2.14 -5.62 11.32
N TRP A 142 2.70 -4.44 11.07
CA TRP A 142 2.04 -3.35 10.34
C TRP A 142 2.03 -3.54 8.82
N TYR A 143 2.63 -4.63 8.35
CA TYR A 143 2.68 -4.94 6.93
C TYR A 143 1.41 -5.63 6.44
N ASP A 144 0.58 -6.16 7.34
CA ASP A 144 -0.71 -6.77 7.02
C ASP A 144 -1.73 -6.44 8.10
N LEU A 145 -2.49 -5.37 7.87
CA LEU A 145 -3.55 -4.94 8.76
C LEU A 145 -4.87 -5.67 8.47
N GLY A 146 -5.68 -5.87 9.51
CA GLY A 146 -7.04 -6.40 9.35
C GLY A 146 -8.05 -5.34 8.88
N ARG A 147 -8.97 -5.75 8.01
CA ARG A 147 -10.06 -4.92 7.44
C ARG A 147 -11.38 -5.10 8.19
N ARG A 148 -11.34 -4.98 9.53
CA ARG A 148 -12.49 -5.23 10.41
C ARG A 148 -13.68 -4.28 10.18
N GLY A 149 -13.43 -3.04 9.78
CA GLY A 149 -14.46 -2.01 9.67
C GLY A 149 -15.33 -2.06 8.41
N GLY A 150 -14.98 -2.90 7.44
CA GLY A 150 -15.75 -3.01 6.20
C GLY A 150 -15.73 -1.72 5.35
N SER A 151 -16.78 -1.53 4.54
CA SER A 151 -16.85 -0.43 3.57
C SER A 151 -17.62 0.78 4.10
N LEU A 152 -17.20 2.00 3.72
CA LEU A 152 -18.01 3.23 3.89
C LEU A 152 -19.01 3.45 2.74
N GLU A 153 -19.01 2.60 1.73
CA GLU A 153 -19.84 2.77 0.53
C GLU A 153 -21.28 2.32 0.79
N LYS A 154 -22.23 3.14 0.30
CA LYS A 154 -23.65 2.85 0.47
C LYS A 154 -24.01 1.51 -0.17
N GLU A 155 -24.87 0.74 0.50
CA GLU A 155 -25.31 -0.62 0.11
C GLU A 155 -24.23 -1.71 0.26
N ILE A 156 -23.00 -1.36 0.66
CA ILE A 156 -21.93 -2.31 0.98
C ILE A 156 -21.66 -2.32 2.49
N ALA A 157 -21.79 -1.17 3.15
CA ALA A 157 -21.60 -1.04 4.58
C ALA A 157 -22.54 -1.95 5.40
N ASP A 158 -21.98 -2.58 6.43
CA ASP A 158 -22.72 -3.33 7.45
C ASP A 158 -22.53 -2.65 8.81
N ILE A 159 -23.53 -1.86 9.21
CA ILE A 159 -23.46 -1.01 10.41
C ILE A 159 -23.41 -1.86 11.69
N ASP A 160 -24.16 -2.96 11.72
CA ASP A 160 -24.20 -3.84 12.89
C ASP A 160 -22.84 -4.52 13.07
N SER A 161 -22.24 -5.01 11.99
CA SER A 161 -20.89 -5.57 12.01
C SER A 161 -19.88 -4.52 12.47
N LEU A 162 -19.86 -3.34 11.87
CA LEU A 162 -18.93 -2.27 12.23
C LEU A 162 -19.07 -1.86 13.70
N SER A 163 -20.30 -1.69 14.21
CA SER A 163 -20.53 -1.32 15.60
C SER A 163 -19.97 -2.36 16.57
N ASN A 164 -20.12 -3.65 16.27
CA ASN A 164 -19.56 -4.72 17.10
C ASN A 164 -18.03 -4.68 17.09
N GLU A 165 -17.41 -4.45 15.94
CA GLU A 165 -15.95 -4.39 15.82
C GLU A 165 -15.37 -3.16 16.56
N LEU A 166 -16.09 -2.03 16.58
CA LEU A 166 -15.75 -0.85 17.38
C LEU A 166 -15.89 -1.12 18.88
N ASP A 167 -16.95 -1.82 19.31
CA ASP A 167 -17.18 -2.16 20.72
C ASP A 167 -16.13 -3.14 21.26
N GLU A 168 -15.59 -4.01 20.40
CA GLU A 168 -14.47 -4.88 20.73
C GLU A 168 -13.14 -4.12 20.89
N GLY A 169 -13.02 -2.94 20.27
CA GLY A 169 -11.84 -2.09 20.31
C GLY A 169 -10.70 -2.52 19.38
N GLY A 170 -9.54 -1.88 19.55
CA GLY A 170 -8.40 -2.00 18.64
C GLY A 170 -8.48 -1.03 17.45
N LEU A 171 -7.60 -1.19 16.47
CA LEU A 171 -7.66 -0.43 15.23
C LEU A 171 -8.67 -1.09 14.27
N VAL A 172 -9.70 -0.36 13.88
CA VAL A 172 -10.76 -0.84 13.00
C VAL A 172 -10.61 -0.14 11.64
N ASN A 173 -10.00 -0.83 10.67
CA ASN A 173 -9.75 -0.26 9.35
C ASN A 173 -10.99 -0.35 8.45
N MET A 174 -11.31 0.74 7.78
CA MET A 174 -12.40 0.85 6.80
C MET A 174 -11.84 1.15 5.41
N TYR A 175 -12.56 0.77 4.36
CA TYR A 175 -12.17 1.04 2.97
C TYR A 175 -13.29 1.67 2.16
N TRP A 176 -12.90 2.48 1.18
CA TRP A 176 -13.81 3.03 0.19
C TRP A 176 -13.05 3.59 -1.00
N ILE A 177 -13.77 3.81 -2.09
CA ILE A 177 -13.30 4.57 -3.25
C ILE A 177 -14.07 5.90 -3.25
N GLY A 178 -13.39 7.04 -3.17
CA GLY A 178 -14.07 8.35 -3.17
C GLY A 178 -14.71 8.71 -4.52
N ARG A 179 -14.10 8.28 -5.62
CA ARG A 179 -14.53 8.63 -6.99
C ARG A 179 -14.14 7.54 -7.98
N ILE A 180 -15.05 7.23 -8.90
CA ILE A 180 -14.79 6.36 -10.06
C ILE A 180 -15.06 7.18 -11.32
N TYR A 181 -14.02 7.45 -12.11
CA TYR A 181 -14.06 8.38 -13.24
C TYR A 181 -14.60 9.77 -12.82
N ASP A 182 -15.78 10.17 -13.30
CA ASP A 182 -16.43 11.44 -12.96
C ASP A 182 -17.57 11.28 -11.94
N ALA A 183 -17.79 10.07 -11.43
CA ALA A 183 -18.84 9.80 -10.46
C ALA A 183 -18.26 9.73 -9.04
N THR A 184 -18.77 10.59 -8.15
CA THR A 184 -18.54 10.46 -6.70
C THR A 184 -19.27 9.23 -6.19
N VAL A 185 -18.56 8.36 -5.48
CA VAL A 185 -19.18 7.20 -4.81
C VAL A 185 -19.90 7.72 -3.58
N ARG A 186 -21.14 7.25 -3.37
CA ARG A 186 -21.96 7.72 -2.27
C ARG A 186 -21.56 7.03 -0.98
N HIS A 187 -21.14 7.81 0.01
CA HIS A 187 -20.98 7.33 1.38
C HIS A 187 -22.31 6.92 2.01
N ASP A 188 -22.27 5.91 2.87
CA ASP A 188 -23.41 5.52 3.68
C ASP A 188 -23.63 6.53 4.81
N GLY A 189 -24.75 7.27 4.74
CA GLY A 189 -25.06 8.30 5.72
C GLY A 189 -25.33 7.72 7.10
N ASP A 190 -25.88 6.51 7.16
CA ASP A 190 -26.21 5.87 8.43
C ASP A 190 -24.94 5.41 9.17
N VAL A 191 -23.87 5.07 8.44
CA VAL A 191 -22.54 4.80 9.02
C VAL A 191 -21.95 6.08 9.61
N LEU A 192 -22.01 7.20 8.88
CA LEU A 192 -21.49 8.49 9.37
C LEU A 192 -22.25 8.97 10.60
N ASP A 193 -23.58 8.84 10.59
CA ASP A 193 -24.43 9.18 11.74
C ASP A 193 -24.04 8.34 12.96
N MET A 194 -23.91 7.00 12.81
CA MET A 194 -23.47 6.11 13.88
C MET A 194 -22.09 6.51 14.42
N LEU A 195 -21.10 6.73 13.56
CA LEU A 195 -19.74 7.13 13.98
C LEU A 195 -19.75 8.49 14.69
N SER A 196 -20.59 9.44 14.27
CA SER A 196 -20.68 10.77 14.88
C SER A 196 -21.27 10.76 16.31
N GLU A 197 -22.02 9.72 16.65
CA GLU A 197 -22.61 9.53 17.99
C GLU A 197 -21.66 8.84 18.98
N ARG A 198 -20.51 8.33 18.51
CA ARG A 198 -19.49 7.65 19.35
C ARG A 198 -18.57 8.67 20.02
N ASP A 199 -18.42 8.58 21.35
CA ASP A 199 -17.47 9.37 22.14
C ASP A 199 -16.24 8.54 22.61
N ASP A 200 -16.22 7.27 22.26
CA ASP A 200 -15.23 6.26 22.63
C ASP A 200 -14.26 5.90 21.48
N VAL A 201 -14.40 6.54 20.31
CA VAL A 201 -13.60 6.27 19.11
C VAL A 201 -12.63 7.42 18.84
N TRP A 202 -11.38 7.08 18.54
CA TRP A 202 -10.39 8.01 18.00
C TRP A 202 -10.30 7.83 16.48
N PHE A 203 -10.81 8.81 15.73
CA PHE A 203 -10.60 8.89 14.28
C PHE A 203 -9.14 9.26 13.99
N THR A 204 -8.43 8.38 13.29
CA THR A 204 -6.98 8.47 13.10
C THR A 204 -6.59 7.95 11.73
N THR A 205 -5.45 8.42 11.24
CA THR A 205 -4.80 7.90 10.03
C THR A 205 -3.89 6.71 10.35
N TRP A 206 -3.51 5.92 9.35
CA TRP A 206 -2.54 4.83 9.54
C TRP A 206 -1.19 5.34 10.05
N GLY A 207 -0.73 6.49 9.56
CA GLY A 207 0.51 7.10 9.99
C GLY A 207 0.48 7.59 11.43
N GLU A 208 -0.63 8.19 11.87
CA GLU A 208 -0.82 8.56 13.28
C GLU A 208 -0.85 7.32 14.19
N ALA A 209 -1.62 6.30 13.82
CA ALA A 209 -1.71 5.05 14.59
C ALA A 209 -0.33 4.37 14.72
N TYR A 210 0.40 4.23 13.61
CA TYR A 210 1.76 3.68 13.62
C TYR A 210 2.71 4.54 14.45
N SER A 211 2.69 5.86 14.26
CA SER A 211 3.59 6.78 14.96
C SER A 211 3.35 6.78 16.47
N TYR A 212 2.09 6.69 16.90
CA TYR A 212 1.73 6.55 18.32
C TYR A 212 2.27 5.24 18.91
N TRP A 213 2.09 4.12 18.20
CA TRP A 213 2.60 2.82 18.62
C TRP A 213 4.13 2.76 18.64
N ALA A 214 4.79 3.30 17.62
CA ALA A 214 6.24 3.31 17.53
C ALA A 214 6.86 4.20 18.64
N GLY A 215 6.26 5.37 18.88
CA GLY A 215 6.69 6.31 19.91
C GLY A 215 6.57 5.74 21.33
N SER A 216 5.43 5.11 21.66
CA SER A 216 5.22 4.55 23.01
C SER A 216 6.23 3.46 23.36
N ARG A 217 6.67 2.68 22.36
CA ARG A 217 7.68 1.63 22.54
C ARG A 217 9.08 2.17 22.76
N CYS A 218 9.43 3.32 22.17
CA CYS A 218 10.70 3.98 22.47
C CYS A 218 10.79 4.35 23.95
N ASP A 219 9.70 4.84 24.53
CA ASP A 219 9.62 5.18 25.95
C ASP A 219 9.68 3.92 26.84
N GLU A 220 8.98 2.84 26.47
CA GLU A 220 9.04 1.55 27.18
C GLU A 220 10.44 0.95 27.19
N LEU A 221 11.14 0.99 26.05
CA LEU A 221 12.52 0.54 25.95
C LEU A 221 13.44 1.41 26.83
N HIS A 222 13.28 2.74 26.80
CA HIS A 222 14.05 3.65 27.64
C HIS A 222 13.88 3.34 29.13
N HIS A 223 12.64 3.19 29.61
CA HIS A 223 12.36 2.82 31.00
C HIS A 223 12.87 1.41 31.37
N SER A 224 12.85 0.46 30.44
CA SER A 224 13.43 -0.88 30.64
C SER A 224 14.95 -0.83 30.81
N PHE A 225 15.64 0.04 30.07
CA PHE A 225 17.08 0.25 30.22
C PHE A 225 17.43 0.94 31.54
N GLU A 226 16.71 1.99 31.95
CA GLU A 226 16.92 2.66 33.24
C GLU A 226 16.78 1.70 34.43
N ASN A 227 15.78 0.82 34.40
CA ASN A 227 15.53 -0.17 35.45
C ASN A 227 16.53 -1.34 35.47
N LYS A 228 17.37 -1.49 34.44
CA LYS A 228 18.39 -2.55 34.33
C LYS A 228 19.81 -2.09 34.66
N ILE A 229 20.01 -0.82 35.02
CA ILE A 229 21.29 -0.32 35.53
C ILE A 229 21.35 -0.63 37.04
N PHE A 230 21.84 -1.82 37.39
CA PHE A 230 22.30 -2.20 38.73
C PHE A 230 23.66 -2.89 38.64
#